data_AF-A0A4Q1D326-F1
#
_entry.id   AF-A0A4Q1D326-F1
#
_cell.length_a   1.000
_cell.length_b   1.000
_cell.length_c   1.000
_cell.angle_alpha   90.00
_cell.angle_beta   90.00
_cell.angle_gamma   90.00
#
_symmetry.space_group_name_H-M   'P 1'
#
loop_
_entity.id
_entity.type
_entity.pdbx_description
1 polymer ?
#
loop_
_entity_poly.entity_id
_entity_poly.type
_entity_poly.pdbx_seq_one_letter_code
_entity_poly.pdbx_strand_id
1 'polypeptide(L)'
;MLQKEVAKFIGVTEDCVTLWENNRSKPMVKYYPKIIEFLGYFPFEIDISSFAGKIKYYRYINGFTQEDLARNLGINESTIFHYEKGTHKPNGRIRQILSLLLSEVDRHISINPEKSCIYT
;
A
#
# COMPACT_ATOMS: atom_id res chain seq x y z
N MET A 1 -14.68 21.57 2.04
CA MET A 1 -13.63 21.05 1.15
C MET A 1 -14.30 20.51 -0.09
N LEU A 2 -13.87 20.96 -1.27
CA LEU A 2 -14.48 20.63 -2.55
C LEU A 2 -13.73 19.47 -3.24
N GLN A 3 -14.43 18.63 -4.02
CA GLN A 3 -13.84 17.54 -4.80
C GLN A 3 -12.70 18.04 -5.70
N LYS A 4 -12.85 19.23 -6.30
CA LYS A 4 -11.81 19.94 -7.05
C LYS A 4 -10.51 20.18 -6.27
N GLU A 5 -10.59 20.51 -4.98
CA GLU A 5 -9.40 20.75 -4.15
C GLU A 5 -8.66 19.45 -3.87
N VAL A 6 -9.41 18.39 -3.57
CA VAL A 6 -8.87 17.03 -3.36
C VAL A 6 -8.20 16.51 -4.62
N ALA A 7 -8.85 16.68 -5.77
CA ALA A 7 -8.33 16.28 -7.07
C ALA A 7 -7.00 16.99 -7.39
N LYS A 8 -6.93 18.30 -7.10
CA LYS A 8 -5.69 19.09 -7.24
C LYS A 8 -4.59 18.59 -6.30
N PHE A 9 -4.90 18.24 -5.06
CA PHE A 9 -3.94 17.71 -4.10
C PHE A 9 -3.36 16.36 -4.55
N ILE A 10 -4.21 15.45 -5.02
CA ILE A 10 -3.80 14.10 -5.46
C ILE A 10 -3.13 14.14 -6.85
N GLY A 11 -3.45 15.14 -7.67
CA GLY A 11 -2.95 15.26 -9.05
C GLY A 11 -3.81 14.51 -10.07
N VAL A 12 -5.13 14.50 -9.88
CA VAL A 12 -6.11 13.88 -10.79
C VAL A 12 -7.20 14.88 -11.19
N THR A 13 -8.10 14.48 -12.10
CA THR A 13 -9.28 15.29 -12.43
C THR A 13 -10.33 15.17 -11.33
N GLU A 14 -11.22 16.17 -11.24
CA GLU A 14 -12.36 16.17 -10.32
C GLU A 14 -13.26 14.94 -10.55
N ASP A 15 -13.49 14.56 -11.81
CA ASP A 15 -14.26 13.37 -12.17
C ASP A 15 -13.68 12.09 -11.56
N CYS A 16 -12.34 11.94 -11.48
CA CYS A 16 -11.74 10.78 -10.83
C CYS A 16 -12.17 10.67 -9.37
N VAL A 17 -12.13 11.78 -8.63
CA VAL A 17 -12.53 11.82 -7.21
C VAL A 17 -14.02 11.51 -7.09
N THR A 18 -14.86 12.12 -7.92
CA THR A 18 -16.31 11.84 -7.96
C THR A 18 -16.61 10.37 -8.23
N LEU A 19 -15.90 9.74 -9.18
CA LEU A 19 -16.08 8.33 -9.48
C LEU A 19 -15.60 7.42 -8.35
N TRP A 20 -14.53 7.79 -7.63
CA TRP A 20 -14.05 7.03 -6.48
C TRP A 20 -15.01 7.10 -5.30
N GLU A 21 -15.48 8.29 -4.94
CA GLU A 21 -16.43 8.50 -3.85
C GLU A 21 -17.76 7.77 -4.09
N ASN A 22 -18.21 7.71 -5.35
CA ASN A 22 -19.44 7.01 -5.73
C ASN A 22 -19.24 5.52 -6.02
N ASN A 23 -18.08 4.93 -5.68
CA ASN A 23 -17.75 3.52 -5.94
C ASN A 23 -17.90 3.09 -7.41
N ARG A 24 -17.81 4.05 -8.35
CA ARG A 24 -17.88 3.80 -9.80
C ARG A 24 -16.54 3.33 -10.35
N SER A 25 -15.44 3.66 -9.68
CA SER A 25 -14.10 3.14 -9.99
C SER A 25 -13.22 3.11 -8.73
N LYS A 26 -12.07 2.44 -8.80
CA LYS A 26 -11.07 2.43 -7.73
C LYS A 26 -9.83 3.23 -8.15
N PRO A 27 -9.17 3.95 -7.23
CA PRO A 27 -7.90 4.59 -7.54
C PRO A 27 -6.84 3.54 -7.91
N MET A 28 -5.99 3.89 -8.88
CA MET A 28 -4.77 3.11 -9.17
C MET A 28 -3.80 3.21 -8.00
N VAL A 29 -3.03 2.14 -7.76
CA VAL A 29 -2.11 2.04 -6.60
C VAL A 29 -1.11 3.20 -6.52
N LYS A 30 -0.66 3.73 -7.67
CA LYS A 30 0.22 4.91 -7.74
C LYS A 30 -0.31 6.16 -7.03
N TYR A 31 -1.63 6.27 -6.87
CA TYR A 31 -2.28 7.39 -6.17
C TYR A 31 -2.45 7.13 -4.66
N TYR A 32 -2.26 5.90 -4.19
CA TYR A 32 -2.46 5.54 -2.78
C TYR A 32 -1.60 6.37 -1.82
N PRO A 33 -0.31 6.66 -2.09
CA PRO A 33 0.48 7.50 -1.19
C PRO A 33 -0.14 8.88 -0.97
N LYS A 34 -0.59 9.53 -2.05
CA LYS A 34 -1.25 10.85 -1.97
C LYS A 34 -2.63 10.79 -1.32
N ILE A 35 -3.38 9.71 -1.53
CA ILE A 35 -4.66 9.48 -0.86
C ILE A 35 -4.44 9.28 0.65
N ILE A 36 -3.46 8.48 1.05
CA ILE A 36 -3.10 8.23 2.45
C ILE A 36 -2.63 9.54 3.12
N GLU A 37 -1.78 10.30 2.44
CA GLU A 37 -1.31 11.62 2.90
C GLU A 37 -2.49 12.58 3.13
N PHE A 38 -3.43 12.62 2.17
CA PHE A 38 -4.61 13.46 2.25
C PHE A 38 -5.56 13.06 3.39
N LEU A 39 -5.85 11.76 3.52
CA LEU A 39 -6.75 11.24 4.55
C LEU A 39 -6.13 11.28 5.95
N GLY A 40 -4.80 11.25 6.03
CA GLY A 40 -4.08 11.20 7.30
C GLY A 40 -4.13 9.83 8.00
N TYR A 41 -4.69 8.79 7.36
CA TYR A 41 -4.70 7.40 7.83
C TYR A 41 -4.66 6.41 6.65
N PHE A 42 -4.42 5.13 6.94
CA PHE A 42 -4.39 4.07 5.92
C PHE A 42 -5.78 3.43 5.71
N PRO A 43 -6.47 3.67 4.58
CA PRO A 43 -7.89 3.33 4.41
C PRO A 43 -8.13 1.92 3.83
N PHE A 44 -7.18 0.99 3.99
CA PHE A 44 -7.29 -0.36 3.40
C PHE A 44 -7.29 -1.44 4.47
N GLU A 45 -8.19 -2.41 4.32
CA GLU A 45 -8.25 -3.59 5.16
C GLU A 45 -7.12 -4.56 4.79
N ILE A 46 -6.04 -4.54 5.59
CA ILE A 46 -4.87 -5.42 5.44
C ILE A 46 -4.42 -5.85 6.83
N ASP A 47 -4.26 -7.16 7.02
CA ASP A 47 -3.66 -7.72 8.23
C ASP A 47 -2.14 -7.47 8.27
N ILE A 48 -1.75 -6.32 8.82
CA ILE A 48 -0.35 -5.90 9.02
C ILE A 48 0.39 -6.70 10.11
N SER A 49 -0.30 -7.57 10.87
CA SER A 49 0.38 -8.49 11.79
C SER A 49 1.07 -9.62 11.03
N SER A 50 0.53 -9.99 9.87
CA SER A 50 1.10 -11.00 8.99
C SER A 50 2.23 -10.45 8.10
N PHE A 51 3.21 -11.29 7.79
CA PHE A 51 4.29 -10.94 6.86
C PHE A 51 3.73 -10.58 5.46
N ALA A 52 2.69 -11.28 5.02
CA ALA A 52 2.02 -11.03 3.74
C ALA A 52 1.37 -9.64 3.70
N GLY A 53 0.66 -9.26 4.76
CA GLY A 53 0.05 -7.94 4.85
C GLY A 53 1.08 -6.82 4.98
N LYS A 54 2.20 -7.03 5.68
CA LYS A 54 3.29 -6.05 5.72
C LYS A 54 3.87 -5.76 4.33
N ILE A 55 4.06 -6.78 3.48
CA ILE A 55 4.49 -6.59 2.08
C ILE A 55 3.49 -5.72 1.32
N LYS A 56 2.20 -6.04 1.43
CA LYS A 56 1.14 -5.30 0.73
C LYS A 56 1.00 -3.87 1.24
N TYR A 57 1.13 -3.66 2.55
CA TYR A 57 1.16 -2.34 3.18
C TYR A 57 2.32 -1.50 2.64
N TYR A 58 3.55 -2.05 2.68
CA TYR A 58 4.74 -1.41 2.11
C TYR A 58 4.52 -0.97 0.67
N ARG A 59 3.92 -1.86 -0.13
CA ARG A 59 3.61 -1.59 -1.53
C ARG A 59 2.63 -0.42 -1.69
N TYR A 60 1.60 -0.36 -0.86
CA TYR A 60 0.57 0.69 -0.95
C TYR A 60 1.08 2.06 -0.50
N ILE A 61 1.85 2.13 0.59
CA ILE A 61 2.42 3.41 1.06
C ILE A 61 3.46 3.99 0.08
N ASN A 62 4.07 3.14 -0.75
CA ASN A 62 5.00 3.56 -1.79
C ASN A 62 4.35 3.69 -3.18
N GLY A 63 3.06 3.36 -3.32
CA GLY A 63 2.34 3.46 -4.59
C GLY A 63 2.77 2.45 -5.65
N PHE A 64 3.38 1.34 -5.25
CA PHE A 64 3.91 0.33 -6.14
C PHE A 64 2.84 -0.67 -6.60
N THR A 65 2.88 -1.07 -7.86
CA THR A 65 2.19 -2.28 -8.32
C THR A 65 2.97 -3.53 -7.87
N GLN A 66 2.36 -4.72 -8.01
CA GLN A 66 3.09 -5.97 -7.72
C GLN A 66 4.30 -6.12 -8.65
N GLU A 67 4.15 -5.70 -9.91
CA GLU A 67 5.21 -5.61 -10.91
C GLU A 67 6.34 -4.67 -10.48
N ASP A 68 6.03 -3.47 -9.97
CA ASP A 68 7.05 -2.51 -9.50
C ASP A 68 7.87 -3.08 -8.34
N LEU A 69 7.20 -3.70 -7.37
CA LEU A 69 7.88 -4.34 -6.24
C LEU A 69 8.74 -5.53 -6.71
N ALA A 70 8.22 -6.33 -7.63
CA ALA A 70 8.93 -7.48 -8.19
C ALA A 70 10.21 -7.02 -8.93
N ARG A 71 10.10 -5.97 -9.75
CA ARG A 71 11.24 -5.35 -10.44
C ARG A 71 12.29 -4.82 -9.46
N ASN A 72 11.86 -4.16 -8.39
CA ASN A 72 12.76 -3.67 -7.34
C ASN A 72 13.50 -4.81 -6.61
N LEU A 73 12.88 -5.98 -6.50
CA LEU A 73 13.45 -7.16 -5.85
C LEU A 73 14.17 -8.11 -6.82
N GLY A 74 14.09 -7.87 -8.13
CA GLY A 74 14.66 -8.74 -9.17
C GLY A 74 14.00 -10.12 -9.23
N ILE A 75 12.69 -10.21 -8.98
CA ILE A 75 11.91 -11.47 -9.02
C ILE A 75 10.68 -11.33 -9.92
N ASN A 76 9.94 -12.42 -10.12
CA ASN A 76 8.71 -12.43 -10.90
C ASN A 76 7.53 -11.82 -10.11
N GLU A 77 6.64 -11.09 -10.80
CA GLU A 77 5.42 -10.51 -10.24
C GLU A 77 4.49 -11.55 -9.60
N SER A 78 4.36 -12.73 -10.22
CA SER A 78 3.62 -13.87 -9.65
C SER A 78 4.16 -14.32 -8.28
N THR A 79 5.46 -14.16 -8.03
CA THR A 79 6.06 -14.49 -6.73
C THR A 79 5.60 -13.49 -5.66
N ILE A 80 5.49 -12.20 -5.99
CA ILE A 80 4.92 -11.19 -5.10
C ILE A 80 3.44 -11.47 -4.83
N PHE A 81 2.66 -11.81 -5.87
CA PHE A 81 1.27 -12.21 -5.71
C PHE A 81 1.12 -13.34 -4.68
N HIS A 82 1.95 -14.39 -4.79
CA HIS A 82 1.91 -15.52 -3.86
C HIS A 82 2.36 -15.17 -2.43
N TYR A 83 3.32 -14.25 -2.28
CA TYR A 83 3.73 -13.72 -0.98
C TYR A 83 2.61 -12.90 -0.32
N GLU A 84 1.94 -12.02 -1.05
CA GLU A 84 0.81 -11.22 -0.53
C GLU A 84 -0.43 -12.07 -0.22
N LYS A 85 -0.57 -13.23 -0.88
CA LYS A 85 -1.60 -14.23 -0.54
C LYS A 85 -1.22 -15.14 0.63
N GLY A 86 0.01 -15.09 1.13
CA GLY A 86 0.51 -15.98 2.18
C GLY A 86 0.72 -17.44 1.73
N THR A 87 0.50 -17.76 0.45
CA THR A 87 0.64 -19.12 -0.11
C THR A 87 2.11 -19.54 -0.24
N HIS A 88 3.01 -18.56 -0.38
CA HIS A 88 4.45 -18.79 -0.41
C HIS A 88 5.12 -17.88 0.61
N LYS A 89 6.22 -18.38 1.19
CA LYS A 89 7.04 -17.61 2.11
C LYS A 89 8.35 -17.22 1.44
N PRO A 90 8.78 -15.95 1.52
CA PRO A 90 10.10 -15.57 1.08
C PRO A 90 11.18 -16.37 1.81
N ASN A 91 12.24 -16.71 1.09
CA ASN A 91 13.38 -17.43 1.64
C ASN A 91 14.70 -16.79 1.18
N GLY A 92 15.81 -17.26 1.75
CA GLY A 92 17.16 -16.82 1.41
C GLY A 92 17.32 -15.29 1.40
N ARG A 93 17.95 -14.79 0.33
CA ARG A 93 18.25 -13.36 0.14
C ARG A 93 17.00 -12.48 0.10
N ILE A 94 15.93 -12.92 -0.56
CA ILE A 94 14.69 -12.12 -0.68
C ILE A 94 14.03 -11.91 0.68
N ARG A 95 14.05 -12.93 1.56
CA ARG A 95 13.55 -12.77 2.93
C ARG A 95 14.34 -11.73 3.71
N GLN A 96 15.66 -11.70 3.57
CA GLN A 96 16.52 -10.73 4.25
C GLN A 96 16.23 -9.31 3.76
N ILE A 97 16.15 -9.11 2.44
CA ILE A 97 15.83 -7.80 1.84
C ILE A 97 14.45 -7.34 2.31
N LEU A 98 13.42 -8.19 2.22
CA LEU A 98 12.08 -7.85 2.69
C LEU A 98 12.08 -7.55 4.20
N SER A 99 12.80 -8.29 5.02
CA SER A 99 12.89 -7.99 6.45
C SER A 99 13.48 -6.60 6.73
N LEU A 100 14.45 -6.16 5.94
CA LEU A 100 15.03 -4.81 6.05
C LEU A 100 14.04 -3.74 5.59
N LEU A 101 13.40 -3.94 4.43
CA LEU A 101 12.39 -3.00 3.90
C LEU A 101 11.19 -2.86 4.86
N LEU A 102 10.74 -3.97 5.44
CA LEU A 102 9.60 -3.99 6.35
C LEU A 102 9.94 -3.46 7.76
N SER A 103 11.22 -3.35 8.13
CA SER A 103 11.60 -2.66 9.38
C SER A 103 11.21 -1.17 9.37
N GLU A 104 11.10 -0.56 8.19
CA GLU A 104 10.60 0.81 8.03
C GLU A 104 9.09 0.89 8.29
N VAL A 105 8.35 -0.14 7.86
CA VAL A 105 6.91 -0.26 8.12
C VAL A 105 6.64 -0.38 9.60
N ASP A 106 7.43 -1.19 10.31
CA ASP A 106 7.28 -1.38 11.76
C ASP A 106 7.52 -0.05 12.51
N ARG A 107 8.51 0.76 12.11
CA ARG A 107 8.73 2.10 12.67
C ARG A 107 7.53 3.02 12.41
N HIS A 108 7.00 3.03 11.18
CA HIS A 108 5.88 3.89 10.80
C HIS A 108 4.60 3.55 11.59
N ILE A 109 4.34 2.25 11.81
CA ILE A 109 3.22 1.76 12.63
C ILE A 109 3.42 2.14 14.10
N SER A 110 4.62 1.91 14.67
CA SER A 110 4.89 2.23 16.07
C SER A 110 4.77 3.71 16.40
N ILE A 111 5.06 4.60 15.46
CA ILE A 111 4.98 6.06 15.67
C ILE A 111 3.53 6.58 15.51
N ASN A 112 2.68 5.90 14.74
CA ASN A 112 1.29 6.32 14.48
C ASN A 112 0.30 5.14 14.59
N PRO A 113 0.07 4.60 15.80
CA PRO A 113 -0.77 3.42 15.99
C PRO A 113 -2.23 3.67 15.57
N GLU A 114 -2.75 4.88 15.73
CA GLU A 114 -4.10 5.26 15.29
C GLU A 114 -4.27 5.39 13.77
N LYS A 115 -3.18 5.40 12.99
CA LYS A 115 -3.23 5.53 11.52
C LYS A 115 -3.11 4.19 10.79
N SER A 116 -2.66 3.16 11.50
CA SER A 116 -2.67 1.78 11.05
C SER A 116 -3.97 1.13 11.52
N CYS A 117 -4.93 0.89 10.64
CA CYS A 117 -6.14 0.13 11.00
C CYS A 117 -5.75 -1.22 11.61
N ILE A 118 -5.73 -1.31 12.94
CA ILE A 118 -5.78 -2.55 13.71
C ILE A 118 -7.24 -2.79 14.08
N TYR A 119 -7.93 -3.58 13.25
CA TYR A 119 -9.19 -4.18 13.69
C TYR A 119 -8.82 -5.44 14.49
N THR A 120 -9.04 -5.36 15.80
CA THR A 120 -9.22 -6.53 16.69
C THR A 120 -10.46 -7.33 16.31
#